data_AF-A0A746D8Q3-F1
#
_entry.id   AF-A0A746D8Q3-F1
#
_cell.length_a   1.000
_cell.length_b   1.000
_cell.length_c   1.000
_cell.angle_alpha   90.00
_cell.angle_beta   90.00
_cell.angle_gamma   90.00
#
_symmetry.space_group_name_H-M   'P 1'
#
loop_
_entity.id
_entity.type
_entity.pdbx_description
1 polymer ?
#
loop_
_entity_poly.entity_id
_entity_poly.type
_entity_poly.pdbx_seq_one_letter_code
_entity_poly.pdbx_strand_id
1 'polypeptide(L)' 'MGLYRSSSHVYWRCKYHIVWTPKYRFRILRDKLGKELYRTIYILCGIKDCEVLELNVQP' A
#
# COMPACT_ATOMS: atom_id res chain seq x y z
N MET A 1 -19.41 0.20 -4.11
CA MET A 1 -18.23 0.31 -5.01
C MET A 1 -18.20 -0.94 -5.90
N GLY A 2 -18.26 -0.79 -7.21
CA GLY A 2 -18.23 -1.93 -8.14
C GLY A 2 -16.89 -2.68 -8.10
N LEU A 3 -16.91 -3.99 -8.37
CA LEU A 3 -15.73 -4.87 -8.34
C LEU A 3 -14.63 -4.49 -9.36
N TYR A 4 -14.94 -3.68 -10.37
CA TYR A 4 -14.08 -3.36 -11.51
C TYR A 4 -14.08 -1.86 -11.78
N ARG A 5 -12.92 -1.33 -12.21
CA ARG A 5 -12.75 0.02 -12.75
C ARG A 5 -12.89 -0.02 -14.27
N SER A 6 -13.22 1.13 -14.87
CA SER A 6 -13.38 1.24 -16.32
C SER A 6 -12.89 2.57 -16.88
N SER A 7 -12.57 2.55 -18.17
CA SER A 7 -12.26 3.68 -19.04
C SER A 7 -12.95 3.43 -20.39
N SER A 8 -12.86 4.37 -21.33
CA SER A 8 -13.53 4.31 -22.63
C SER A 8 -13.25 3.02 -23.42
N HIS A 9 -12.11 2.38 -23.20
CA HIS A 9 -11.67 1.22 -23.98
C HIS A 9 -11.23 0.02 -23.13
N VAL A 10 -11.28 0.10 -21.80
CA VAL A 10 -10.77 -0.98 -20.92
C VAL A 10 -11.65 -1.09 -19.67
N TYR A 11 -11.95 -2.32 -19.29
CA TYR A 11 -12.45 -2.69 -17.97
C TYR A 11 -11.38 -3.49 -17.24
N TRP A 12 -11.06 -3.14 -16.00
CA TRP A 12 -9.99 -3.81 -15.27
C TRP A 12 -10.26 -3.93 -13.77
N ARG A 13 -9.57 -4.91 -13.17
CA ARG A 13 -9.46 -5.08 -11.73
C ARG A 13 -8.06 -5.58 -11.43
N CYS A 14 -7.19 -4.67 -11.04
CA CYS A 14 -5.80 -4.98 -10.71
C CYS A 14 -5.64 -4.94 -9.20
N LYS A 15 -5.48 -6.11 -8.57
CA LYS A 15 -5.20 -6.25 -7.13
C LYS A 15 -3.83 -6.89 -6.98
N TYR A 16 -2.97 -6.27 -6.18
CA TYR A 16 -1.61 -6.74 -5.95
C TYR A 16 -1.37 -6.91 -4.46
N HIS A 17 -0.67 -7.99 -4.10
CA HIS A 17 -0.16 -8.21 -2.75
C HIS A 17 1.35 -7.94 -2.78
N ILE A 18 1.76 -6.82 -2.18
CA ILE A 18 3.14 -6.34 -2.20
C ILE A 18 3.72 -6.52 -0.79
N VAL A 19 4.85 -7.23 -0.70
CA VAL A 19 5.55 -7.48 0.56
C VAL A 19 7.02 -7.13 0.37
N TRP A 20 7.61 -6.46 1.37
CA TRP A 20 9.04 -6.16 1.41
C TRP A 20 9.54 -6.21 2.85
N THR A 21 10.87 -6.30 3.01
CA THR A 21 11.53 -6.31 4.33
C THR A 21 12.65 -5.29 4.42
N PRO A 22 12.91 -4.69 5.60
CA PRO A 22 14.05 -3.78 5.79
C PRO A 22 15.38 -4.43 5.43
N LYS A 23 16.38 -3.61 5.12
CA LYS A 23 17.75 -4.09 4.88
C LYS A 23 18.21 -4.92 6.09
N TYR A 24 18.74 -6.11 5.82
CA TYR A 24 19.14 -7.11 6.84
C TYR A 24 18.01 -7.61 7.75
N ARG A 25 16.74 -7.37 7.41
CA ARG A 25 15.56 -7.80 8.19
C ARG A 25 15.61 -7.30 9.64
N PHE A 26 16.21 -6.14 9.87
CA PHE A 26 16.19 -5.52 11.18
C PHE A 26 14.75 -5.14 11.58
N ARG A 27 14.43 -5.36 12.86
CA ARG A 27 13.09 -5.11 13.41
C ARG A 27 12.85 -3.64 13.74
N ILE A 28 13.13 -2.77 12.78
CA ILE A 28 13.09 -1.30 12.93
C ILE A 28 11.69 -0.72 12.76
N LEU A 29 10.76 -1.45 12.11
CA LEU A 29 9.42 -0.99 11.80
C LEU A 29 8.49 -1.04 13.03
N ARG A 30 8.87 -0.32 14.09
CA ARG A 30 8.19 -0.25 15.37
C ARG A 30 7.91 1.20 15.76
N ASP A 31 7.06 1.37 16.76
CA ASP A 31 6.81 2.64 17.44
C ASP A 31 6.49 3.79 16.46
N LYS A 32 7.28 4.88 16.52
CA LYS A 32 7.09 6.06 15.68
C LYS A 32 7.43 5.78 14.22
N LEU A 33 8.47 4.96 13.95
CA LEU A 33 8.89 4.68 12.58
C LEU A 33 7.83 3.88 11.83
N GLY A 34 7.27 2.84 12.46
CA GLY A 34 6.18 2.04 11.88
C GLY A 34 4.93 2.88 11.59
N LYS A 35 4.55 3.78 12.52
CA LYS A 35 3.41 4.68 12.35
C LYS A 35 3.61 5.70 11.23
N GLU A 36 4.79 6.33 11.17
CA GLU A 36 5.10 7.27 10.09
C GLU A 36 5.12 6.56 8.73
N LEU A 37 5.75 5.38 8.63
CA LEU A 37 5.74 4.59 7.41
C LEU A 37 4.31 4.26 6.95
N TYR A 38 3.46 3.81 7.87
CA TYR A 38 2.05 3.52 7.59
C TYR A 38 1.36 4.75 6.98
N ARG A 39 1.53 5.93 7.61
CA ARG A 39 0.97 7.20 7.11
C ARG A 39 1.53 7.58 5.74
N THR A 40 2.84 7.48 5.55
CA THR A 40 3.52 7.82 4.30
C THR A 40 3.02 6.96 3.15
N ILE A 41 2.79 5.66 3.36
CA ILE A 41 2.25 4.77 2.32
C ILE A 41 0.87 5.25 1.85
N TYR A 42 -0.04 5.58 2.79
CA TYR A 42 -1.35 6.13 2.41
C TYR A 42 -1.25 7.43 1.62
N ILE A 43 -0.36 8.35 2.03
CA ILE A 43 -0.14 9.62 1.33
C ILE A 43 0.36 9.35 -0.10
N LEU A 44 1.38 8.50 -0.26
CA LEU A 44 1.96 8.18 -1.57
C LEU A 44 0.94 7.47 -2.48
N CYS A 45 0.16 6.53 -1.95
CA CYS A 45 -0.90 5.88 -2.70
C CYS A 45 -1.99 6.87 -3.15
N GLY A 46 -2.39 7.81 -2.28
CA GLY A 46 -3.33 8.87 -2.63
C GLY A 46 -2.82 9.77 -3.76
N ILE A 47 -1.53 10.14 -3.73
CA ILE A 47 -0.91 10.92 -4.82
C ILE A 47 -0.89 10.15 -6.15
N LYS A 48 -0.77 8.82 -6.09
CA LYS A 48 -0.70 7.95 -7.27
C LYS A 48 -2.06 7.38 -7.71
N ASP A 49 -3.17 7.86 -7.15
CA ASP A 49 -4.52 7.36 -7.39
C ASP A 49 -4.65 5.82 -7.19
N CYS A 50 -3.85 5.29 -6.26
CA CYS A 50 -3.83 3.89 -5.88
C CYS A 50 -4.68 3.69 -4.62
N GLU A 51 -5.54 2.68 -4.66
CA GLU A 51 -6.40 2.33 -3.52
C GLU A 51 -5.71 1.28 -2.65
N VAL A 52 -5.55 1.60 -1.37
CA VAL A 52 -5.01 0.67 -0.37
C VAL A 52 -6.18 -0.12 0.20
N LEU A 53 -6.27 -1.40 -0.17
CA LEU A 53 -7.31 -2.31 0.34
C LEU A 53 -6.99 -2.77 1.77
N GLU A 54 -5.75 -3.21 1.98
CA GLU A 54 -5.23 -3.64 3.28
C GLU A 54 -3.77 -3.20 3.39
N LEU A 55 -3.36 -2.77 4.59
CA LEU A 55 -1.98 -2.42 4.89
C LEU A 55 -1.62 -2.96 6.27
N ASN A 56 -0.47 -3.64 6.35
CA ASN A 56 0.07 -4.14 7.60
C ASN A 56 1.56 -3.84 7.68
N VAL A 57 1.99 -3.26 8.81
CA VAL A 57 3.40 -2.99 9.10
C VAL A 57 3.78 -3.83 10.30
N GLN A 58 4.71 -4.75 10.09
CA GLN A 58 5.20 -5.67 11.12
C GLN A 58 6.69 -5.44 11.40
N PRO A 59 7.15 -5.68 12.64
CA PRO A 59 8.55 -5.54 12.98
C PRO A 59 9.46 -6.59 12.36
#